data_AF-A0A2U3CCH3-F1
#
_entry.id   AF-A0A2U3CCH3-F1
#
_cell.length_a   1.000
_cell.length_b   1.000
_cell.length_c   1.000
_cell.angle_alpha   90.00
_cell.angle_beta   90.00
_cell.angle_gamma   90.00
#
_symmetry.space_group_name_H-M   'P 1'
#
loop_
_entity.id
_entity.type
_entity.pdbx_description
1 polymer ?
#
loop_
_entity_poly.entity_id
_entity_poly.type
_entity_poly.pdbx_seq_one_letter_code
_entity_poly.pdbx_strand_id
1 'polypeptide(L)'
;MAKKKVDKKPAKKAAPKKSGSGAGGFASARVERLIRDAGAFRVSADAVDALNTVLTEHSLKMSKYAVEICNNSGRKTVKSDDIRLAASKM
;
A
#
# COMPACT_ATOMS: atom_id res chain seq x y z
N MET A 1 -50.88 22.78 18.47
CA MET A 1 -50.58 21.69 17.51
C MET A 1 -50.31 22.36 16.17
N ALA A 2 -49.16 22.26 15.50
CA ALA A 2 -48.46 21.06 15.09
C ALA A 2 -46.94 21.31 15.03
N LYS A 3 -46.17 20.36 15.57
CA LYS A 3 -44.70 20.35 15.58
C LYS A 3 -44.21 20.00 14.18
N LYS A 4 -43.58 20.93 13.48
CA LYS A 4 -42.85 20.65 12.22
C LYS A 4 -41.61 19.84 12.60
N LYS A 5 -41.69 18.50 12.48
CA LYS A 5 -40.54 17.62 12.64
C LYS A 5 -39.56 17.94 11.51
N VAL A 6 -38.38 18.43 11.88
CA VAL A 6 -37.26 18.52 10.96
C VAL A 6 -36.72 17.10 10.86
N ASP A 7 -37.01 16.44 9.74
CA ASP A 7 -36.41 15.15 9.39
C ASP A 7 -34.90 15.34 9.26
N LYS A 8 -34.19 15.06 10.35
CA LYS A 8 -32.73 15.00 10.39
C LYS A 8 -32.32 13.76 9.60
N LYS A 9 -32.19 13.93 8.28
CA LYS A 9 -31.61 12.95 7.37
C LYS A 9 -30.33 12.40 8.01
N PRO A 10 -30.16 11.07 8.16
CA PRO A 10 -28.98 10.52 8.78
C PRO A 10 -27.78 10.99 7.97
N ALA A 11 -26.80 11.56 8.68
CA ALA A 11 -25.51 11.91 8.12
C ALA A 11 -25.03 10.69 7.34
N LYS A 12 -24.94 10.82 6.01
CA LYS A 12 -24.22 9.85 5.20
C LYS A 12 -22.86 9.74 5.87
N LYS A 13 -22.55 8.59 6.48
CA LYS A 13 -21.19 8.28 6.91
C LYS A 13 -20.34 8.62 5.70
N ALA A 14 -19.50 9.63 5.85
CA ALA A 14 -18.49 9.92 4.85
C ALA A 14 -17.79 8.60 4.62
N ALA A 15 -17.89 8.08 3.39
CA ALA A 15 -17.01 7.02 2.95
C ALA A 15 -15.60 7.44 3.40
N PRO A 16 -14.77 6.51 3.93
CA PRO A 16 -13.42 6.84 4.33
C PRO A 16 -12.82 7.66 3.20
N LYS A 17 -12.43 8.90 3.52
CA LYS A 17 -11.87 9.82 2.53
C LYS A 17 -10.84 9.00 1.78
N LYS A 18 -10.99 8.83 0.46
CA LYS A 18 -9.90 8.37 -0.39
C LYS A 18 -8.77 9.35 -0.12
N SER A 19 -7.89 8.98 0.81
CA SER A 19 -6.65 9.69 1.07
C SER A 19 -6.00 9.79 -0.29
N GLY A 20 -5.74 11.03 -0.70
CA GLY A 20 -5.29 11.34 -2.04
C GLY A 20 -4.23 10.36 -2.51
N SER A 21 -4.38 9.94 -3.75
CA SER A 21 -3.38 9.30 -4.61
C SER A 21 -2.04 10.02 -4.50
N GLY A 22 -1.25 9.65 -3.50
CA GLY A 22 -0.07 10.41 -3.07
C GLY A 22 0.88 9.60 -2.19
N ALA A 23 0.94 8.28 -2.39
CA ALA A 23 2.03 7.45 -1.91
C ALA A 23 2.36 6.46 -3.04
N GLY A 24 3.55 6.57 -3.62
CA GLY A 24 3.95 5.86 -4.83
C GLY A 24 3.70 4.35 -4.77
N GLY A 25 2.69 3.90 -5.50
CA GLY A 25 2.43 2.49 -5.77
C GLY A 25 3.18 2.01 -7.01
N PHE A 26 3.28 0.71 -7.18
CA PHE A 26 3.79 0.09 -8.41
C PHE A 26 2.79 0.30 -9.55
N ALA A 27 3.26 0.23 -10.79
CA ALA A 27 2.37 0.31 -11.95
C ALA A 27 1.34 -0.83 -11.93
N SER A 28 0.04 -0.50 -11.99
CA SER A 28 -1.05 -1.49 -11.88
C SER A 28 -0.92 -2.64 -12.86
N ALA A 29 -0.47 -2.39 -14.09
CA ALA A 29 -0.23 -3.44 -15.09
C ALA A 29 0.82 -4.48 -14.66
N ARG A 30 1.86 -4.07 -13.92
CA ARG A 30 2.88 -5.00 -13.38
C ARG A 30 2.34 -5.82 -12.23
N VAL A 31 1.55 -5.20 -11.36
CA VAL A 31 0.89 -5.88 -10.24
C VAL A 31 -0.15 -6.88 -10.73
N GLU A 32 -0.98 -6.51 -11.72
CA GLU A 32 -1.92 -7.43 -12.36
C GLU A 32 -1.20 -8.63 -12.99
N ARG A 33 -0.09 -8.39 -13.70
CA ARG A 33 0.72 -9.46 -14.28
C ARG A 33 1.27 -10.39 -13.20
N LEU A 34 1.75 -9.87 -12.07
CA LEU A 34 2.22 -10.69 -10.95
C LEU A 34 1.12 -11.65 -10.45
N ILE A 35 -0.13 -11.18 -10.36
CA ILE A 35 -1.28 -12.00 -9.95
C ILE A 35 -1.58 -13.07 -11.00
N ARG A 36 -1.48 -12.74 -12.29
CA ARG A 36 -1.67 -13.70 -13.38
C ARG A 36 -0.56 -14.75 -13.45
N ASP A 37 0.69 -14.34 -13.27
CA ASP A 37 1.85 -15.23 -13.22
C ASP A 37 1.76 -16.20 -12.02
N ALA A 38 1.05 -15.81 -10.95
CA ALA A 38 0.69 -16.69 -9.83
C ALA A 38 -0.46 -17.69 -10.14
N GLY A 39 -1.02 -17.66 -11.36
CA GLY A 39 -2.04 -18.60 -11.85
C GLY A 39 -3.46 -18.06 -11.95
N ALA A 40 -3.69 -16.76 -11.70
CA ALA A 40 -5.03 -16.20 -11.83
C ALA A 40 -5.44 -15.98 -13.30
N PHE A 41 -6.58 -16.54 -13.71
CA PHE A 41 -7.12 -16.35 -15.06
C PHE A 41 -7.76 -14.95 -15.25
N ARG A 42 -8.48 -14.46 -14.24
CA ARG A 42 -9.11 -13.13 -14.22
C ARG A 42 -8.69 -12.38 -12.97
N VAL A 43 -8.50 -11.07 -13.10
CA VAL A 43 -8.11 -10.18 -12.00
C VAL A 43 -9.01 -8.94 -12.06
N SER A 44 -9.60 -8.55 -10.94
CA SER A 44 -10.37 -7.29 -10.83
C SER A 44 -9.44 -6.11 -10.55
N ALA A 45 -9.86 -4.90 -10.94
CA ALA A 45 -9.10 -3.68 -10.64
C ALA A 45 -8.89 -3.51 -9.12
N ASP A 46 -9.92 -3.77 -8.31
CA ASP A 46 -9.82 -3.68 -6.85
C ASP A 46 -8.79 -4.65 -6.26
N ALA A 47 -8.63 -5.85 -6.84
CA ALA A 47 -7.61 -6.80 -6.39
C ALA A 47 -6.20 -6.31 -6.70
N VAL A 48 -6.02 -5.66 -7.85
CA VAL A 48 -4.74 -5.03 -8.23
C VAL A 48 -4.40 -3.92 -7.24
N ASP A 49 -5.35 -3.04 -6.93
CA ASP A 49 -5.15 -1.93 -6.01
C ASP A 49 -4.87 -2.41 -4.57
N ALA A 50 -5.57 -3.45 -4.12
CA ALA A 50 -5.35 -4.07 -2.82
C ALA A 50 -3.93 -4.67 -2.71
N LEU A 51 -3.51 -5.46 -3.71
CA LEU A 51 -2.17 -6.03 -3.71
C LEU A 51 -1.09 -4.95 -3.77
N ASN A 52 -1.31 -3.91 -4.59
CA ASN A 52 -0.37 -2.80 -4.70
C ASN A 52 -0.18 -2.08 -3.36
N THR A 53 -1.27 -1.85 -2.63
CA THR A 53 -1.23 -1.23 -1.30
C THR A 53 -0.40 -2.07 -0.32
N VAL A 54 -0.69 -3.37 -0.23
CA VAL A 54 0.04 -4.29 0.65
C VAL A 54 1.51 -4.36 0.26
N LEU A 55 1.81 -4.49 -1.03
CA LEU A 55 3.18 -4.59 -1.53
C LEU A 55 3.99 -3.33 -1.22
N THR A 56 3.40 -2.14 -1.40
CA THR A 56 4.05 -0.87 -1.09
C THR A 56 4.33 -0.73 0.41
N GLU A 57 3.37 -1.08 1.27
CA GLU A 57 3.57 -1.01 2.72
C GLU A 57 4.70 -1.94 3.20
N HIS A 58 4.70 -3.19 2.75
CA HIS A 58 5.73 -4.16 3.08
C HIS A 58 7.10 -3.73 2.54
N SER A 59 7.14 -3.32 1.27
CA SER A 59 8.38 -2.89 0.62
C SER A 59 8.96 -1.65 1.29
N LEU A 60 8.12 -0.68 1.69
CA LEU A 60 8.57 0.53 2.37
C LEU A 60 9.17 0.23 3.74
N LYS A 61 8.57 -0.69 4.52
CA LYS A 61 9.13 -1.13 5.81
C LYS A 61 10.50 -1.79 5.62
N MET A 62 10.60 -2.71 4.66
CA MET A 62 11.86 -3.37 4.32
C MET A 62 12.93 -2.36 3.86
N SER A 63 12.57 -1.40 3.00
CA SER A 63 13.49 -0.37 2.51
C SER A 63 14.00 0.53 3.64
N LYS A 64 13.14 0.91 4.59
CA LYS A 64 13.57 1.69 5.77
C LYS A 64 14.62 0.94 6.59
N TYR A 65 14.36 -0.33 6.87
CA TYR A 65 15.29 -1.15 7.63
C TYR A 65 16.62 -1.38 6.88
N ALA A 66 16.58 -1.58 5.56
CA ALA A 66 17.81 -1.65 4.76
C ALA A 66 18.62 -0.34 4.79
N VAL A 67 17.95 0.83 4.80
CA VAL A 67 18.61 2.13 4.97
C VAL A 67 19.25 2.26 6.35
N GLU A 68 18.59 1.79 7.41
CA GLU A 68 19.16 1.77 8.76
C GLU A 68 20.43 0.90 8.83
N ILE A 69 20.41 -0.30 8.24
CA ILE A 69 21.59 -1.17 8.14
C ILE A 69 22.74 -0.46 7.41
N CYS A 70 22.43 0.20 6.28
CA CYS A 70 23.41 0.95 5.51
C CYS A 70 24.02 2.11 6.32
N ASN A 71 23.18 2.87 7.03
CA ASN A 71 23.60 4.01 7.86
C ASN A 71 24.47 3.57 9.04
N ASN A 72 24.09 2.47 9.72
CA ASN A 72 24.88 1.91 10.81
C ASN A 72 26.25 1.39 10.34
N SER A 73 26.36 1.02 9.07
CA SER A 73 27.62 0.64 8.43
C SER A 73 28.44 1.84 7.94
N GLY A 74 28.01 3.08 8.19
CA GLY A 74 28.67 4.32 7.73
C GLY A 74 28.61 4.55 6.21
N ARG A 75 27.81 3.76 5.48
CA ARG A 75 27.65 3.86 4.02
C ARG A 75 26.47 4.76 3.68
N LYS A 76 26.55 5.45 2.55
CA LYS A 76 25.44 6.24 1.98
C LYS A 76 24.72 5.54 0.82
N THR A 77 25.24 4.38 0.39
CA THR A 77 24.71 3.61 -0.72
C THR A 77 24.22 2.26 -0.22
N VAL A 78 22.90 2.06 -0.31
CA VAL A 78 22.23 0.79 0.00
C VAL A 78 22.66 -0.24 -1.03
N LYS A 79 23.19 -1.37 -0.57
CA LYS A 79 23.61 -2.50 -1.41
C LYS A 79 22.55 -3.61 -1.42
N SER A 80 22.72 -4.56 -2.34
CA SER A 80 21.90 -5.78 -2.39
C SER A 80 21.88 -6.54 -1.06
N ASP A 81 23.01 -6.56 -0.35
CA ASP A 81 23.14 -7.29 0.92
C ASP A 81 22.29 -6.66 2.02
N ASP A 82 22.14 -5.34 2.03
CA ASP A 82 21.30 -4.62 2.99
C ASP A 82 19.83 -4.98 2.79
N ILE A 83 19.38 -5.09 1.53
CA ILE A 83 18.02 -5.49 1.17
C ILE A 83 17.75 -6.96 1.54
N ARG A 84 18.70 -7.86 1.25
CA ARG A 84 18.57 -9.29 1.58
C ARG A 84 18.56 -9.51 3.09
N LEU A 85 19.42 -8.81 3.83
CA LEU A 85 19.44 -8.87 5.28
C LEU A 85 18.13 -8.31 5.87
N ALA A 86 17.63 -7.20 5.32
CA ALA A 86 16.36 -6.64 5.74
C ALA A 86 15.18 -7.61 5.50
N ALA A 87 15.16 -8.26 4.34
CA ALA A 87 14.13 -9.25 4.01
C ALA A 87 14.15 -10.48 4.92
N SER A 88 15.33 -10.88 5.42
CA SER A 88 15.48 -12.03 6.32
C SER A 88 15.16 -11.73 7.78
N LYS A 89 15.14 -10.46 8.18
CA LYS A 89 15.04 -10.03 9.59
C LYS A 89 13.72 -9.33 9.93
N MET A 90 12.92 -8.97 8.93
CA MET A 90 11.56 -8.45 9.13
C MET A 90 10.54 -9.55 9.43
#